data_AF-A0AAD9UH01-F1
#
_entry.id   AF-A0AAD9UH01-F1
#
_cell.length_a   1.000
_cell.length_b   1.000
_cell.length_c   1.000
_cell.angle_alpha   90.00
_cell.angle_beta   90.00
_cell.angle_gamma   90.00
#
_symmetry.space_group_name_H-M   'P 1'
#
loop_
_entity.id
_entity.type
_entity.pdbx_description
1 polymer ?
#
loop_
_entity_poly.entity_id
_entity_poly.type
_entity_poly.pdbx_seq_one_letter_code
_entity_poly.pdbx_strand_id
1 'polypeptide(L)'
;MAAPSEKKKLSDWIRSYSTSLATIDHEVLDNIPQRIIKTSLDEIPTMDVMARAIAGLKDDKAPGGDGIPAEVWKHRGDNLFS
;
A
#
# COMPACT_ATOMS: atom_id res chain seq x y z
N MET A 1 -14.13 40.76 -17.91
CA MET A 1 -12.66 40.70 -17.85
C MET A 1 -12.27 40.20 -16.46
N ALA A 2 -11.82 38.94 -16.33
CA ALA A 2 -11.46 38.36 -15.03
C ALA A 2 -10.08 38.86 -14.60
N ALA A 3 -9.97 39.29 -13.33
CA ALA A 3 -8.82 40.00 -12.79
C ALA A 3 -7.52 39.18 -12.88
N PRO A 4 -6.38 39.78 -13.30
CA PRO A 4 -5.07 39.12 -13.40
C PRO A 4 -4.49 38.55 -12.08
N SER A 5 -5.18 38.71 -10.94
CA SER A 5 -4.66 38.43 -9.60
C SER A 5 -4.77 36.97 -9.17
N GLU A 6 -5.84 36.26 -9.54
CA GLU A 6 -6.10 34.90 -9.05
C GLU A 6 -5.24 33.86 -9.76
N LYS A 7 -5.06 33.99 -11.08
CA LYS A 7 -4.21 33.10 -11.88
C LYS A 7 -2.75 33.18 -11.44
N LYS A 8 -2.29 34.39 -11.09
CA LYS A 8 -0.95 34.64 -10.57
C LYS A 8 -0.77 34.01 -9.18
N LYS A 9 -1.76 34.19 -8.30
CA LYS A 9 -1.75 33.59 -6.95
C LYS A 9 -1.66 32.06 -7.01
N LEU A 10 -2.39 31.44 -7.94
CA LEU A 10 -2.34 29.99 -8.14
C LEU A 10 -0.99 29.53 -8.69
N SER A 11 -0.42 30.23 -9.69
CA SER A 11 0.89 29.87 -10.23
C SER A 11 2.02 30.02 -9.20
N ASP A 12 1.93 31.05 -8.35
CA ASP A 12 2.90 31.29 -7.29
C ASP A 12 2.79 30.22 -6.20
N TRP A 13 1.57 29.79 -5.86
CA TRP A 13 1.33 28.68 -4.93
C TRP A 13 1.85 27.34 -5.46
N ILE A 14 1.55 27.00 -6.73
CA ILE A 14 2.05 25.77 -7.36
C ILE A 14 3.58 25.75 -7.36
N ARG A 15 4.22 26.86 -7.74
CA ARG A 15 5.68 26.96 -7.73
C ARG A 15 6.25 26.78 -6.31
N SER A 16 5.69 27.46 -5.32
CA SER A 16 6.10 27.32 -3.91
C SER A 16 5.94 25.89 -3.40
N TYR A 17 4.81 25.24 -3.72
CA TYR A 17 4.51 23.88 -3.32
C TYR A 17 5.48 22.88 -3.98
N SER A 18 5.71 23.01 -5.29
CA SER A 18 6.66 22.15 -6.01
C SER A 18 8.11 22.34 -5.53
N THR A 19 8.54 23.56 -5.19
CA THR A 19 9.87 23.82 -4.62
C THR A 19 10.02 23.24 -3.21
N SER A 20 8.96 23.32 -2.40
CA SER A 20 8.90 22.69 -1.08
C SER A 20 9.02 21.17 -1.16
N LEU A 21 8.39 20.53 -2.15
CA LEU A 21 8.52 19.09 -2.38
C LEU A 21 9.88 18.69 -2.97
N ALA A 22 10.57 19.62 -3.64
CA ALA A 22 11.89 19.37 -4.23
C ALA A 22 13.04 19.49 -3.22
N THR A 23 12.79 20.13 -2.07
CA THR A 23 13.77 20.21 -0.98
C THR A 23 13.57 19.01 -0.06
N ILE A 24 14.02 17.85 -0.53
CA ILE A 24 14.16 16.68 0.33
C ILE A 24 15.36 16.95 1.22
N ASP A 25 15.12 17.06 2.52
CA ASP A 25 16.20 17.16 3.49
C ASP A 25 16.95 15.83 3.53
N HIS A 26 18.19 15.85 3.04
CA HIS A 26 19.05 14.67 2.99
C HIS A 26 19.41 14.18 4.40
N GLU A 27 19.42 15.07 5.40
CA GLU A 27 19.61 14.68 6.79
C GLU A 27 18.44 13.80 7.27
N VAL A 28 17.22 14.10 6.84
CA VAL A 28 16.05 13.26 7.14
C VAL A 28 16.14 11.89 6.46
N LEU A 29 16.67 11.83 5.23
CA LEU A 29 16.88 10.57 4.52
C LEU A 29 17.92 9.68 5.22
N ASP A 30 19.04 10.27 5.64
CA ASP A 30 20.12 9.56 6.34
C ASP A 30 19.66 8.98 7.69
N ASN A 31 18.63 9.61 8.29
CA ASN A 31 18.03 9.17 9.53
C ASN A 31 16.90 8.14 9.36
N ILE A 32 16.52 7.75 8.13
CA ILE A 32 15.53 6.69 7.93
C ILE A 32 16.10 5.35 8.39
N PRO A 33 15.50 4.66 9.40
CA PRO A 33 15.99 3.40 9.87
C PRO A 33 15.94 2.34 8.76
N GLN A 34 17.11 1.86 8.34
CA GLN A 34 17.21 0.77 7.38
C GLN A 34 16.74 -0.52 8.05
N ARG A 35 15.77 -1.19 7.44
CA ARG A 35 15.27 -2.49 7.90
C ARG A 35 16.08 -3.60 7.24
N ILE A 36 16.32 -4.68 7.98
CA ILE A 36 16.96 -5.88 7.42
C ILE A 36 16.10 -6.38 6.26
N ILE A 37 16.76 -6.68 5.14
CA ILE A 37 16.13 -7.29 3.98
C ILE A 37 15.61 -8.67 4.38
N LYS A 38 14.29 -8.88 4.24
CA LYS A 38 13.66 -10.18 4.50
C LYS A 38 13.57 -10.98 3.20
N THR A 39 14.66 -11.64 2.84
CA THR A 39 14.74 -12.51 1.65
C THR A 39 13.73 -13.65 1.67
N SER A 40 13.26 -14.05 2.85
CA SER A 40 12.19 -15.05 2.99
C SER A 40 10.85 -14.65 2.37
N LEU A 41 10.66 -13.37 2.04
CA LEU A 41 9.47 -12.89 1.33
C LEU A 41 9.56 -13.14 -0.19
N ASP A 42 10.76 -13.41 -0.71
CA ASP A 42 10.97 -13.76 -2.11
C ASP A 42 10.69 -15.26 -2.37
N GLU A 43 10.61 -16.05 -1.29
CA GLU A 43 10.32 -17.48 -1.35
C GLU A 43 8.83 -17.73 -1.56
N ILE A 44 8.52 -18.80 -2.30
CA ILE A 44 7.14 -19.26 -2.46
C ILE A 44 6.60 -19.68 -1.08
N PRO A 45 5.41 -19.21 -0.66
CA PRO A 45 4.86 -19.56 0.64
C PRO A 45 4.61 -21.07 0.74
N THR A 46 4.92 -21.64 1.90
CA THR A 46 4.62 -23.05 2.17
C THR A 46 3.12 -23.25 2.40
N MET A 47 2.67 -24.51 2.28
CA MET A 47 1.27 -24.87 2.55
C MET A 47 0.83 -24.49 3.97
N ASP A 48 1.69 -24.66 4.97
CA ASP A 48 1.39 -24.27 6.34
C ASP A 48 1.21 -22.75 6.50
N VAL A 49 2.03 -21.97 5.78
CA VAL A 49 1.93 -20.50 5.76
C VAL A 49 0.61 -20.09 5.10
N MET A 50 0.26 -20.71 3.97
CA MET A 50 -1.00 -20.47 3.28
C MET A 50 -2.21 -20.82 4.15
N ALA A 51 -2.21 -22.00 4.79
CA ALA A 51 -3.29 -22.43 5.68
C ALA A 51 -3.48 -21.48 6.87
N ARG A 52 -2.39 -21.04 7.50
CA ARG A 52 -2.45 -20.04 8.59
C ARG A 52 -2.96 -18.68 8.11
N ALA A 53 -2.56 -18.25 6.92
CA ALA A 53 -3.02 -17.00 6.34
C ALA A 53 -4.53 -17.03 6.05
N ILE A 54 -5.03 -18.11 5.46
CA ILE A 54 -6.46 -18.33 5.19
C ILE A 54 -7.26 -18.37 6.50
N ALA A 55 -6.78 -19.11 7.51
CA ALA A 55 -7.44 -19.18 8.81
C ALA A 55 -7.49 -17.81 9.52
N GLY A 56 -6.51 -16.94 9.27
CA GLY A 56 -6.43 -15.60 9.83
C GLY A 56 -7.32 -14.54 9.14
N LEU A 57 -7.99 -14.87 8.04
CA LEU A 57 -8.93 -13.95 7.39
C LEU A 57 -10.07 -13.58 8.36
N LYS A 58 -10.62 -12.38 8.23
CA LYS A 58 -11.75 -11.92 9.06
C LYS A 58 -13.06 -12.19 8.33
N ASP A 59 -14.03 -12.70 9.06
CA ASP A 59 -15.38 -12.95 8.53
C ASP A 59 -16.21 -11.67 8.50
N ASP A 60 -17.30 -11.71 7.74
CA ASP A 60 -18.28 -10.64 7.56
C ASP A 60 -17.66 -9.32 7.09
N LYS A 61 -16.56 -9.42 6.33
CA LYS A 61 -15.92 -8.29 5.65
C LYS A 61 -16.36 -8.22 4.20
N ALA A 62 -16.42 -6.99 3.70
CA ALA A 62 -16.67 -6.77 2.28
C ALA A 62 -15.59 -7.52 1.46
N PRO A 63 -15.99 -8.27 0.42
CA PRO A 63 -15.04 -8.93 -0.46
C PRO A 63 -14.05 -7.95 -1.09
N GLY A 64 -12.89 -8.47 -1.48
CA GLY A 64 -11.90 -7.71 -2.25
C GLY A 64 -12.38 -7.40 -3.67
N GLY A 65 -11.47 -6.88 -4.50
CA GLY A 65 -11.77 -6.63 -5.92
C GLY A 65 -12.08 -7.90 -6.72
N ASP A 66 -11.75 -9.07 -6.18
CA ASP A 66 -12.10 -10.39 -6.73
C ASP A 66 -13.56 -10.78 -6.45
N GLY A 67 -14.25 -10.09 -5.53
CA GLY A 67 -15.62 -10.39 -5.14
C GLY A 67 -15.76 -11.67 -4.31
N ILE A 68 -14.67 -12.30 -3.87
CA ILE A 68 -14.69 -13.57 -3.14
C ILE A 68 -14.68 -13.29 -1.62
N PRO A 69 -15.73 -13.70 -0.87
CA PRO A 69 -15.73 -13.56 0.59
C PRO A 69 -14.67 -14.43 1.28
N ALA A 70 -14.20 -13.99 2.45
CA ALA A 70 -13.20 -14.70 3.25
C ALA A 70 -13.65 -16.13 3.63
N GLU A 71 -14.95 -16.31 3.84
CA GLU A 71 -15.58 -17.56 4.25
C GLU A 71 -15.43 -18.62 3.15
N VAL A 72 -15.43 -18.22 1.88
CA VAL A 72 -15.21 -19.15 0.76
C VAL A 72 -13.79 -19.71 0.85
N TRP A 73 -12.80 -18.87 1.06
CA TRP A 73 -11.41 -19.29 1.24
C TRP A 73 -11.25 -20.22 2.45
N LYS A 74 -11.90 -19.91 3.58
CA LYS A 74 -11.82 -20.74 4.79
C LYS A 74 -12.50 -22.11 4.65
N HIS A 75 -13.65 -22.19 3.99
CA HIS A 75 -14.42 -23.43 3.88
C HIS A 75 -14.07 -24.27 2.64
N ARG A 76 -13.44 -23.66 1.63
CA ARG A 76 -13.09 -24.33 0.36
C ARG A 76 -11.58 -24.37 0.10
N GLY A 77 -10.77 -23.65 0.88
CA GLY A 77 -9.32 -23.54 0.67
C GLY A 77 -8.58 -24.88 0.72
N ASP A 78 -9.08 -25.83 1.51
CA ASP A 78 -8.51 -27.18 1.58
C ASP A 78 -8.60 -27.94 0.24
N ASN A 79 -9.56 -27.58 -0.61
CA ASN A 79 -9.76 -28.16 -1.95
C ASN A 79 -9.06 -27.38 -3.06
N LEU A 80 -8.31 -26.31 -2.75
CA LEU A 80 -7.67 -25.48 -3.76
C LEU A 80 -6.43 -26.17 -4.39
N PHE A 81 -5.92 -27.21 -3.73
CA PHE A 81 -4.66 -27.86 -4.04
C PHE A 81 -4.78 -29.38 -4.24
N SER A 82 -6.02 -29.91 -4.26
CA SER A 82 -6.34 -31.33 -4.47
C SER A 82 -6.54 -31.69 -5.93
#